data_AF-A0A1N7KMV5-F1
#
_entry.id   AF-A0A1N7KMV5-F1
#
_cell.length_a   1.000
_cell.length_b   1.000
_cell.length_c   1.000
_cell.angle_alpha   90.00
_cell.angle_beta   90.00
_cell.angle_gamma   90.00
#
_symmetry.space_group_name_H-M   'P 1'
#
loop_
_entity.id
_entity.type
_entity.pdbx_description
1 polymer ?
#
loop_
_entity_poly.entity_id
_entity_poly.type
_entity_poly.pdbx_seq_one_letter_code
_entity_poly.pdbx_strand_id
1 'polypeptide(L)'
;MNRKKEEILSHCAQSLNQVHSLENLTEEQWRTPIAEGKWTIAEVVGHLIPWDKYFIGRIPKIINEEDELPYFAIEEVNGEASVHSKNSSKEKIIHEFLDVRKLLIAQISDLDDKLWEREFHVGDETFSLYEDLSRLVKHDEDHFAQIDRVL
;
A
#
# COMPACT_ATOMS: atom_id res chain seq x y z
N MET A 1 -17.11 10.24 12.91
CA MET A 1 -16.06 10.04 11.90
C MET A 1 -16.71 9.30 10.75
N ASN A 2 -16.36 9.64 9.51
CA ASN A 2 -16.95 9.02 8.32
C ASN A 2 -16.72 7.49 8.34
N ARG A 3 -17.77 6.69 8.12
CA ARG A 3 -17.66 5.21 8.10
C ARG A 3 -16.67 4.69 7.05
N LYS A 4 -16.63 5.34 5.88
CA LYS A 4 -15.68 5.02 4.80
C LYS A 4 -14.24 5.25 5.26
N LYS A 5 -14.02 6.32 6.03
CA LYS A 5 -12.72 6.62 6.65
C LYS A 5 -12.30 5.59 7.68
N GLU A 6 -13.22 5.21 8.55
CA GLU A 6 -13.00 4.16 9.56
C GLU A 6 -12.59 2.83 8.92
N GLU A 7 -13.22 2.46 7.80
CA GLU A 7 -12.93 1.24 7.06
C GLU A 7 -11.49 1.21 6.53
N ILE A 8 -11.08 2.26 5.81
CA ILE A 8 -9.71 2.36 5.27
C ILE A 8 -8.68 2.39 6.41
N LEU A 9 -8.91 3.19 7.46
CA LEU A 9 -7.99 3.27 8.59
C LEU A 9 -7.88 1.93 9.34
N SER A 10 -8.99 1.20 9.48
CA SER A 10 -9.01 -0.13 10.10
C SER A 10 -8.17 -1.11 9.29
N HIS A 11 -8.34 -1.16 7.97
CA HIS A 11 -7.52 -2.02 7.11
C HIS A 11 -6.03 -1.66 7.20
N CYS A 12 -5.68 -0.38 7.05
CA CYS A 12 -4.30 0.06 7.16
C CYS A 12 -3.69 -0.28 8.53
N ALA A 13 -4.43 -0.14 9.63
CA ALA A 13 -3.95 -0.54 10.96
C ALA A 13 -3.77 -2.07 11.09
N GLN A 14 -4.66 -2.87 10.49
CA GLN A 14 -4.54 -4.33 10.48
C GLN A 14 -3.33 -4.79 9.68
N SER A 15 -3.07 -4.17 8.52
CA SER A 15 -1.93 -4.48 7.68
C SER A 15 -0.57 -4.28 8.38
N LEU A 16 -0.47 -3.30 9.29
CA LEU A 16 0.71 -3.12 10.14
C LEU A 16 0.98 -4.38 10.98
N ASN A 17 -0.07 -4.93 11.59
CA ASN A 17 0.07 -6.14 12.42
C ASN A 17 0.40 -7.36 11.56
N GLN A 18 -0.24 -7.49 10.39
CA GLN A 18 0.03 -8.59 9.46
C GLN A 18 1.48 -8.56 8.99
N VAL A 19 1.99 -7.43 8.48
CA VAL A 19 3.37 -7.32 8.01
C VAL A 19 4.38 -7.46 9.15
N HIS A 20 4.12 -6.88 10.33
CA HIS A 20 4.98 -7.06 11.49
C HIS A 20 5.08 -8.53 11.93
N SER A 21 3.98 -9.30 11.83
CA SER A 21 4.00 -10.73 12.18
C SER A 21 4.95 -11.57 11.32
N LEU A 22 5.27 -11.09 10.10
CA LEU A 22 6.21 -11.75 9.18
C LEU A 22 7.67 -11.69 9.67
N GLU A 23 7.98 -10.89 10.69
CA GLU A 23 9.31 -10.93 11.35
C GLU A 23 9.64 -12.31 11.91
N ASN A 24 8.62 -13.11 12.26
CA ASN A 24 8.79 -14.46 12.77
C ASN A 24 9.21 -15.49 11.70
N LEU A 25 9.15 -15.13 10.41
CA LEU A 25 9.56 -16.01 9.33
C LEU A 25 11.08 -16.18 9.30
N THR A 26 11.53 -17.39 8.99
CA THR A 26 12.94 -17.61 8.63
C THR A 26 13.27 -16.86 7.33
N GLU A 27 14.56 -16.61 7.06
CA GLU A 27 14.95 -16.05 5.76
C GLU A 27 14.52 -16.94 4.59
N GLU A 28 14.51 -18.26 4.75
CA GLU A 28 14.05 -19.18 3.70
C GLU A 28 12.55 -19.00 3.41
N GLN A 29 11.71 -18.93 4.45
CA GLN A 29 10.28 -18.66 4.30
C GLN A 29 10.05 -17.28 3.67
N TRP A 30 10.76 -16.25 4.14
CA TRP A 30 10.67 -14.90 3.59
C TRP A 30 11.02 -14.80 2.10
N ARG A 31 11.90 -15.69 1.61
CA ARG A 31 12.30 -15.80 0.20
C ARG A 31 11.49 -16.84 -0.57
N THR A 32 10.41 -17.37 0.00
CA THR A 32 9.53 -18.32 -0.69
C THR A 32 8.69 -17.60 -1.76
N PRO A 33 8.69 -18.08 -3.02
CA PRO A 33 7.78 -17.58 -4.07
C PRO A 33 6.31 -17.84 -3.73
N ILE A 34 5.43 -16.87 -3.99
CA ILE A 34 3.98 -17.03 -3.80
C ILE A 34 3.35 -18.04 -4.77
N ALA A 35 4.05 -18.34 -5.86
CA ALA A 35 3.78 -19.41 -6.80
C ALA A 35 5.02 -19.61 -7.69
N GLU A 36 5.05 -20.71 -8.45
CA GLU A 36 6.14 -20.97 -9.40
C GLU A 36 6.31 -19.80 -10.39
N GLY A 37 7.54 -19.28 -10.49
CA GLY A 37 7.88 -18.16 -11.35
C GLY A 37 7.29 -16.80 -10.93
N LYS A 38 6.69 -16.69 -9.74
CA LYS A 38 6.16 -15.44 -9.18
C LYS A 38 7.08 -14.87 -8.10
N TRP A 39 6.74 -13.67 -7.65
CA TRP A 39 7.47 -12.95 -6.62
C TRP A 39 7.55 -13.71 -5.29
N THR A 40 8.63 -13.49 -4.57
CA THR A 40 8.80 -13.94 -3.19
C THR A 40 7.94 -13.13 -2.21
N ILE A 41 7.70 -13.64 -1.00
CA ILE A 41 7.04 -12.86 0.08
C ILE A 41 7.76 -11.51 0.26
N ALA A 42 9.09 -11.49 0.23
CA ALA A 42 9.87 -10.26 0.29
C ALA A 42 9.52 -9.23 -0.79
N GLU A 43 9.44 -9.67 -2.05
CA GLU A 43 9.05 -8.80 -3.18
C GLU A 43 7.59 -8.37 -3.06
N VAL A 44 6.71 -9.25 -2.57
CA VAL A 44 5.31 -8.91 -2.32
C VAL A 44 5.20 -7.83 -1.25
N VAL A 45 5.82 -7.97 -0.09
CA VAL A 45 5.73 -6.92 0.94
C VAL A 45 6.40 -5.62 0.48
N GLY A 46 7.58 -5.72 -0.15
CA GLY A 46 8.31 -4.53 -0.56
C GLY A 46 7.65 -3.73 -1.68
N HIS A 47 6.87 -4.36 -2.58
CA HIS A 47 6.12 -3.61 -3.61
C HIS A 47 4.86 -2.93 -3.08
N LEU A 48 4.38 -3.23 -1.87
CA LEU A 48 3.29 -2.46 -1.25
C LEU A 48 3.75 -1.04 -0.85
N ILE A 49 5.04 -0.86 -0.56
CA ILE A 49 5.60 0.38 -0.03
C ILE A 49 5.45 1.57 -1.01
N PRO A 50 5.78 1.44 -2.31
CA PRO A 50 5.59 2.53 -3.26
C PRO A 50 4.13 2.93 -3.46
N TRP A 51 3.16 2.01 -3.28
CA TRP A 51 1.74 2.35 -3.36
C TRP A 51 1.33 3.29 -2.23
N ASP A 52 1.79 3.03 -1.00
CA ASP A 52 1.56 3.96 0.11
C ASP A 52 2.19 5.33 -0.17
N LYS A 53 3.44 5.35 -0.67
CA LYS A 53 4.11 6.61 -1.05
C LYS A 53 3.35 7.36 -2.14
N TYR A 54 2.78 6.65 -3.10
CA TYR A 54 1.94 7.22 -4.15
C TYR A 54 0.72 7.93 -3.57
N PHE A 55 -0.02 7.29 -2.66
CA PHE A 55 -1.15 7.93 -1.98
C PHE A 55 -0.71 9.10 -1.10
N ILE A 56 0.39 8.96 -0.36
CA ILE A 56 0.96 10.03 0.48
C ILE A 56 1.28 11.28 -0.34
N GLY A 57 1.82 11.12 -1.55
CA GLY A 57 2.12 12.23 -2.45
C GLY A 57 0.88 12.87 -3.09
N ARG A 58 -0.22 12.11 -3.22
CA ARG A 58 -1.46 12.55 -3.86
C ARG A 58 -2.44 13.22 -2.92
N ILE A 59 -2.52 12.75 -1.66
CA ILE A 59 -3.49 13.27 -0.69
C ILE A 59 -3.43 14.81 -0.58
N PRO A 60 -2.26 15.46 -0.40
CA PRO A 60 -2.20 16.93 -0.35
C PRO A 60 -2.72 17.63 -1.61
N LYS A 61 -2.46 17.06 -2.79
CA LYS A 61 -2.91 17.60 -4.08
C LYS A 61 -4.42 17.49 -4.23
N ILE A 62 -5.00 16.37 -3.80
CA ILE A 62 -6.45 16.14 -3.77
C ILE A 62 -7.12 17.14 -2.81
N ILE A 63 -6.54 17.38 -1.63
CA ILE A 63 -7.03 18.39 -0.67
C ILE A 63 -7.02 19.79 -1.28
N ASN A 64 -5.97 20.13 -2.03
CA ASN A 64 -5.77 21.44 -2.64
C ASN A 64 -6.49 21.61 -3.99
N GLU A 65 -7.25 20.62 -4.43
CA GLU A 65 -7.98 20.65 -5.71
C GLU A 65 -7.08 20.84 -6.93
N GLU A 66 -5.87 20.30 -6.88
CA GLU A 66 -4.96 20.37 -8.03
C GLU A 66 -5.48 19.51 -9.18
N ASP A 67 -5.53 20.10 -10.38
CA ASP A 67 -6.00 19.43 -11.61
C ASP A 67 -5.06 18.31 -12.08
N GLU A 68 -3.79 18.31 -11.64
CA GLU A 68 -2.77 17.36 -12.07
C GLU A 68 -2.24 16.51 -10.92
N LEU A 69 -2.66 15.24 -10.93
CA LEU A 69 -2.13 14.21 -10.05
C LEU A 69 -0.85 13.60 -10.65
N PRO A 70 0.15 13.27 -9.82
CA PRO A 70 1.41 12.71 -10.29
C PRO A 70 1.20 11.41 -11.06
N TYR A 71 1.88 11.30 -12.20
CA TYR A 71 2.00 10.05 -12.94
C TYR A 71 2.69 8.99 -12.09
N PHE A 72 2.20 7.75 -12.17
CA PHE A 72 2.77 6.60 -11.47
C PHE A 72 3.15 5.53 -12.48
N ALA A 73 4.45 5.40 -12.73
CA ALA A 73 5.01 4.44 -13.67
C ALA A 73 4.98 3.03 -13.07
N ILE A 74 3.79 2.39 -13.04
CA ILE A 74 3.53 1.12 -12.32
C ILE A 74 4.62 0.07 -12.60
N GLU A 75 4.95 -0.16 -13.88
CA GLU A 75 5.92 -1.19 -14.27
C GLU A 75 7.33 -0.90 -13.75
N GLU A 76 7.79 0.35 -13.87
CA GLU A 76 9.11 0.79 -13.40
C GLU A 76 9.19 0.71 -11.88
N VAL A 77 8.20 1.28 -11.19
CA VAL A 77 8.12 1.29 -9.72
C VAL A 77 8.07 -0.12 -9.15
N ASN A 78 7.28 -1.02 -9.75
CA ASN A 78 7.21 -2.41 -9.33
C ASN A 78 8.54 -3.16 -9.58
N GLY A 79 9.18 -2.89 -10.73
CA GLY A 79 10.50 -3.43 -11.04
C GLY A 79 11.55 -3.01 -10.02
N GLU A 80 11.63 -1.72 -9.70
CA GLU A 80 12.53 -1.17 -8.68
C GLU A 80 12.25 -1.76 -7.30
N ALA A 81 10.98 -1.86 -6.90
CA ALA A 81 10.58 -2.43 -5.62
C ALA A 81 10.99 -3.91 -5.51
N SER A 82 10.80 -4.70 -6.57
CA SER A 82 11.26 -6.09 -6.62
C SER A 82 12.78 -6.19 -6.47
N VAL A 83 13.54 -5.37 -7.20
CA VAL A 83 15.01 -5.35 -7.12
C VAL A 83 15.48 -4.95 -5.73
N HIS A 84 14.91 -3.89 -5.14
CA HIS A 84 15.22 -3.46 -3.78
C HIS A 84 14.93 -4.54 -2.75
N SER A 85 13.78 -5.22 -2.88
CA SER A 85 13.34 -6.27 -1.96
C SER A 85 14.23 -7.50 -1.99
N LYS A 86 14.75 -7.86 -3.18
CA LYS A 86 15.72 -8.96 -3.32
C LYS A 86 17.05 -8.66 -2.62
N ASN A 87 17.47 -7.40 -2.62
CA ASN A 87 18.78 -6.98 -2.14
C ASN A 87 18.78 -6.40 -0.71
N SER A 88 17.61 -6.29 -0.07
CA SER A 88 17.45 -5.78 1.29
C SER A 88 17.14 -6.89 2.29
N SER A 89 17.48 -6.69 3.57
CA SER A 89 17.13 -7.63 4.63
C SER A 89 15.62 -7.62 4.90
N LYS A 90 15.09 -8.69 5.49
CA LYS A 90 13.70 -8.78 5.92
C LYS A 90 13.31 -7.63 6.83
N GLU A 91 14.12 -7.36 7.85
CA GLU A 91 13.89 -6.32 8.85
C GLU A 91 13.82 -4.94 8.21
N LYS A 92 14.68 -4.68 7.20
CA LYS A 92 14.66 -3.42 6.47
C LYS A 92 13.35 -3.23 5.71
N ILE A 93 12.90 -4.25 4.97
CA ILE A 93 11.66 -4.17 4.18
C ILE A 93 10.44 -4.01 5.10
N ILE A 94 10.38 -4.78 6.19
CA ILE A 94 9.29 -4.71 7.16
C ILE A 94 9.24 -3.32 7.81
N HIS A 95 10.36 -2.80 8.32
CA HIS A 95 10.37 -1.47 8.93
C HIS A 95 10.02 -0.37 7.93
N GLU A 96 10.53 -0.43 6.69
CA GLU A 96 10.17 0.54 5.65
C GLU A 96 8.66 0.51 5.36
N PHE A 97 8.04 -0.66 5.27
CA PHE A 97 6.58 -0.77 5.13
C PHE A 97 5.86 -0.15 6.33
N LEU A 98 6.24 -0.53 7.55
CA LEU A 98 5.57 -0.04 8.77
C LEU A 98 5.66 1.49 8.88
N ASP A 99 6.81 2.09 8.57
CA ASP A 99 7.00 3.53 8.66
C ASP A 99 6.17 4.29 7.63
N VAL A 100 6.17 3.82 6.38
CA VAL A 100 5.40 4.46 5.31
C VAL A 100 3.90 4.28 5.53
N ARG A 101 3.44 3.09 5.94
CA ARG A 101 2.03 2.82 6.24
C ARG A 101 1.53 3.66 7.42
N LYS A 102 2.33 3.86 8.46
CA LYS A 102 2.00 4.79 9.56
C LYS A 102 1.85 6.23 9.09
N LEU A 103 2.71 6.69 8.18
CA LEU A 103 2.60 8.02 7.59
C LEU A 103 1.31 8.16 6.77
N LEU A 104 0.97 7.15 5.98
CA LEU A 104 -0.29 7.12 5.23
C LEU A 104 -1.50 7.18 6.19
N ILE A 105 -1.50 6.36 7.26
CA ILE A 105 -2.56 6.37 8.28
C ILE A 105 -2.71 7.74 8.91
N ALA A 106 -1.61 8.41 9.27
CA ALA A 106 -1.64 9.75 9.85
C ALA A 106 -2.28 10.76 8.88
N GLN A 107 -1.86 10.77 7.62
CA GLN A 107 -2.44 11.65 6.61
C GLN A 107 -3.93 11.38 6.37
N ILE A 108 -4.34 10.10 6.27
CA ILE A 108 -5.75 9.74 6.11
C ILE A 108 -6.56 10.16 7.34
N SER A 109 -6.00 10.02 8.54
CA SER A 109 -6.64 10.41 9.80
C SER A 109 -6.90 11.90 9.90
N ASP A 110 -6.07 12.73 9.29
CA ASP A 110 -6.22 14.20 9.31
C ASP A 110 -7.19 14.73 8.22
N LEU A 111 -7.65 13.87 7.29
CA LEU A 111 -8.58 14.27 6.25
C LEU A 111 -9.96 14.66 6.80
N ASP A 112 -10.50 15.78 6.30
CA ASP A 112 -11.88 16.20 6.56
C ASP A 112 -12.87 15.18 5.95
N ASP A 113 -13.88 14.80 6.73
CA ASP A 113 -14.92 13.84 6.35
C ASP A 113 -15.63 14.25 5.04
N LYS A 114 -15.67 15.55 4.69
CA LYS A 114 -16.29 16.05 3.45
C LYS A 114 -15.52 15.67 2.17
N LEU A 115 -14.24 15.31 2.27
CA LEU A 115 -13.40 14.97 1.12
C LEU A 115 -13.62 13.53 0.63
N TRP A 116 -14.24 12.69 1.46
CA TRP A 116 -14.39 11.25 1.20
C TRP A 116 -15.36 10.91 0.08
N GLU A 117 -16.34 11.77 -0.17
CA GLU A 117 -17.33 11.62 -1.25
C GLU A 117 -17.08 12.58 -2.40
N ARG A 118 -16.06 13.43 -2.28
CA ARG A 118 -15.66 14.33 -3.35
C ARG A 118 -15.07 13.52 -4.49
N GLU A 119 -15.57 13.78 -5.70
CA GLU A 119 -15.02 13.24 -6.93
C GLU A 119 -13.81 14.05 -7.42
N PHE A 120 -12.81 13.35 -7.95
CA PHE A 120 -11.67 13.89 -8.67
C PHE A 120 -11.39 13.04 -9.92
N HIS A 121 -10.61 13.59 -10.85
CA HIS A 121 -10.29 12.95 -12.11
C HIS A 121 -8.88 12.34 -12.06
N VAL A 122 -8.75 11.13 -12.57
CA VAL A 122 -7.47 10.45 -12.82
C VAL A 122 -7.48 10.00 -14.28
N GLY A 123 -6.86 10.78 -15.17
CA GLY A 123 -7.02 10.58 -16.61
C GLY A 123 -8.48 10.77 -17.04
N ASP A 124 -9.06 9.77 -17.71
CA ASP A 124 -10.45 9.79 -18.17
C ASP A 124 -11.44 9.19 -17.14
N GLU A 125 -10.95 8.73 -15.99
CA GLU A 125 -11.77 8.13 -14.94
C GLU A 125 -12.06 9.12 -13.81
N THR A 126 -13.27 9.04 -13.25
CA THR A 126 -13.70 9.82 -12.09
C THR A 126 -13.75 8.92 -10.86
N PHE A 127 -13.16 9.37 -9.76
CA PHE A 127 -13.12 8.64 -8.49
C PHE A 127 -13.48 9.52 -7.32
N SER A 128 -14.21 8.97 -6.36
CA SER A 128 -14.17 9.47 -4.99
C SER A 128 -12.90 9.02 -4.28
N LEU A 129 -12.50 9.75 -3.23
CA LEU A 129 -11.35 9.36 -2.40
C LEU A 129 -11.53 8.00 -1.75
N TYR A 130 -12.78 7.65 -1.38
CA TYR A 130 -13.08 6.33 -0.89
C TYR A 130 -12.85 5.24 -1.93
N GLU A 131 -13.30 5.41 -3.17
CA GLU A 131 -13.12 4.40 -4.22
C GLU A 131 -11.65 4.19 -4.55
N ASP A 132 -10.86 5.26 -4.60
CA ASP A 132 -9.43 5.18 -4.89
C ASP A 132 -8.65 4.47 -3.76
N LEU A 133 -8.91 4.83 -2.49
CA LEU A 133 -8.31 4.13 -1.35
C LEU A 133 -8.83 2.71 -1.18
N SER A 134 -10.05 2.40 -1.60
CA SER A 134 -10.59 1.03 -1.60
C SER A 134 -9.84 0.12 -2.57
N ARG A 135 -9.27 0.67 -3.66
CA ARG A 135 -8.39 -0.08 -4.57
C ARG A 135 -7.08 -0.47 -3.87
N LEU A 136 -6.52 0.38 -3.01
CA LEU A 136 -5.37 0.04 -2.17
C LEU A 136 -5.71 -1.09 -1.19
N VAL A 137 -6.86 -1.01 -0.51
CA VAL A 137 -7.33 -2.06 0.40
C VAL A 137 -7.43 -3.39 -0.33
N LYS A 138 -8.10 -3.41 -1.49
CA LYS A 138 -8.26 -4.63 -2.28
C LYS A 138 -6.92 -5.22 -2.73
N HIS A 139 -5.99 -4.35 -3.16
CA HIS A 139 -4.65 -4.74 -3.56
C HIS A 139 -3.88 -5.42 -2.42
N ASP A 140 -3.89 -4.82 -1.23
CA ASP A 140 -3.29 -5.42 -0.03
C ASP A 140 -3.92 -6.78 0.31
N GLU A 141 -5.26 -6.86 0.33
CA GLU A 141 -5.98 -8.11 0.64
C GLU A 141 -5.60 -9.25 -0.31
N ASP A 142 -5.53 -8.96 -1.61
CA ASP A 142 -5.18 -9.95 -2.62
C ASP A 142 -3.75 -10.47 -2.42
N HIS A 143 -2.81 -9.60 -2.02
CA HIS A 143 -1.42 -9.97 -1.75
C HIS A 143 -1.23 -10.67 -0.40
N PHE A 144 -1.91 -10.25 0.66
CA PHE A 144 -1.88 -10.97 1.94
C PHE A 144 -2.48 -12.38 1.78
N ALA A 145 -3.57 -12.52 1.03
CA ALA A 145 -4.12 -13.84 0.72
C ALA A 145 -3.17 -14.72 -0.11
N GLN A 146 -2.26 -14.15 -0.92
CA GLN A 146 -1.22 -14.91 -1.61
C GLN A 146 -0.11 -15.36 -0.67
N ILE A 147 0.31 -14.50 0.26
CA ILE A 147 1.30 -14.82 1.29
C ILE A 147 0.76 -15.94 2.20
N ASP A 148 -0.47 -15.81 2.69
CA ASP A 148 -1.09 -16.80 3.59
C ASP A 148 -1.23 -18.20 2.95
N ARG A 149 -1.26 -18.30 1.62
CA ARG A 149 -1.34 -19.60 0.91
C ARG A 149 -0.02 -20.36 0.87
N VAL A 150 1.10 -19.67 1.08
CA VAL A 150 2.45 -20.27 0.99
C VAL A 150 3.16 -20.35 2.35
N LEU A 151 2.55 -19.82 3.41
CA LEU A 151 2.97 -19.98 4.80
C LEU A 151 2.25 -21.16 5.46
#